data_AF-A0A7X7FPA8-F1
#
_entry.id   AF-A0A7X7FPA8-F1
#
_cell.length_a   1.000
_cell.length_b   1.000
_cell.length_c   1.000
_cell.angle_alpha   90.00
_cell.angle_beta   90.00
_cell.angle_gamma   90.00
#
_symmetry.space_group_name_H-M   'P 1'
#
loop_
_entity.id
_entity.type
_entity.pdbx_description
1 polymer ?
#
loop_
_entity_poly.entity_id
_entity_poly.type
_entity_poly.pdbx_seq_one_letter_code
_entity_poly.pdbx_strand_id
1 'polypeptide(L)'
;FGSPHLPHEAAKEDFALYDGQKDNLRHYYGEITGIDRAMGKLRKELRALGIHENTLVWYCSDNGGVKGFSATGGRGNKGQIYEGGLRVPAVIEWPARITKPVRTDVPAGTVDIYPTLLEIVGTRPPTQRPLDGLSLVPLIDERMAARPKALGFWQYPAPGTRTPSKQVMSDLLAAQAKGDEVGDRTMLFADAAKIKRQYPTDSYEGHAAWLDWPWKLHRIESKDGTVNIELYNLTADSQESKDESARQPDRVKSMRADLDRWLASVTASLNGKDY
;
A
#
# COMPACT_ATOMS: atom_id res chain seq x y z
N PHE A 1 4.95 -7.23 9.39
CA PHE A 1 5.65 -8.54 9.27
C PHE A 1 6.73 -8.40 8.19
N GLY A 2 7.90 -9.04 8.36
CA GLY A 2 8.92 -9.08 7.30
C GLY A 2 8.61 -10.12 6.22
N SER A 3 7.94 -11.20 6.61
CA SER A 3 7.41 -12.21 5.70
C SER A 3 6.21 -11.68 4.88
N PRO A 4 5.97 -12.19 3.65
CA PRO A 4 6.75 -13.21 2.95
C PRO A 4 7.81 -12.58 2.02
N HIS A 5 8.55 -11.57 2.48
CA HIS A 5 9.65 -10.99 1.69
C HIS A 5 10.83 -11.95 1.66
N LEU A 6 11.54 -11.99 0.52
CA LEU A 6 12.77 -12.78 0.39
C LEU A 6 13.82 -12.46 1.49
N PRO A 7 14.64 -13.45 1.89
CA PRO A 7 14.57 -14.87 1.51
C PRO A 7 13.38 -15.58 2.18
N HIS A 8 12.72 -16.49 1.45
CA HIS A 8 11.61 -17.27 2.02
C HIS A 8 12.16 -18.44 2.84
N GLU A 9 11.90 -18.45 4.14
CA GLU A 9 12.41 -19.43 5.09
C GLU A 9 11.32 -19.79 6.13
N ALA A 10 10.29 -20.53 5.70
CA ALA A 10 9.23 -20.99 6.61
C ALA A 10 9.72 -21.93 7.72
N ALA A 11 9.01 -21.93 8.85
CA ALA A 11 9.15 -22.95 9.89
C ALA A 11 8.84 -24.35 9.33
N LYS A 12 9.45 -25.39 9.91
CA LYS A 12 9.33 -26.77 9.40
C LYS A 12 7.88 -27.24 9.36
N GLU A 13 7.11 -26.88 10.39
CA GLU A 13 5.71 -27.30 10.51
C GLU A 13 4.85 -26.61 9.45
N ASP A 14 5.05 -25.31 9.22
CA ASP A 14 4.30 -24.56 8.21
C ASP A 14 4.70 -24.97 6.78
N PHE A 15 5.98 -25.31 6.56
CA PHE A 15 6.50 -25.81 5.29
C PHE A 15 5.89 -27.17 4.89
N ALA A 16 5.69 -28.06 5.87
CA ALA A 16 5.12 -29.39 5.68
C ALA A 16 3.63 -29.36 5.27
N LEU A 17 2.90 -28.26 5.53
CA LEU A 17 1.50 -28.12 5.12
C LEU A 17 1.30 -28.05 3.61
N TYR A 18 2.37 -27.78 2.85
CA TYR A 18 2.33 -27.56 1.42
C TYR A 18 3.04 -28.66 0.62
N ASP A 19 3.07 -29.88 1.16
CA ASP A 19 3.60 -31.06 0.47
C ASP A 19 3.02 -31.21 -0.95
N GLY A 20 3.88 -31.53 -1.91
CA GLY A 20 3.53 -31.59 -3.34
C GLY A 20 3.75 -30.28 -4.11
N GLN A 21 4.00 -29.16 -3.41
CA GLN A 21 4.48 -27.91 -4.05
C GLN A 21 6.00 -27.94 -4.24
N LYS A 22 6.52 -27.05 -5.10
CA LYS A 22 7.97 -26.79 -5.19
C LYS A 22 8.45 -26.16 -3.89
N ASP A 23 9.67 -26.47 -3.45
CA ASP A 23 10.20 -26.01 -2.16
C ASP A 23 10.16 -24.49 -1.98
N ASN A 24 10.44 -23.72 -3.04
CA ASN A 24 10.34 -22.26 -2.98
C ASN A 24 8.90 -21.77 -2.68
N LEU A 25 7.88 -22.47 -3.19
CA LEU A 25 6.47 -22.19 -2.90
C LEU A 25 6.06 -22.70 -1.53
N ARG A 26 6.59 -23.84 -1.09
CA ARG A 26 6.36 -24.37 0.26
C ARG A 26 6.83 -23.39 1.33
N HIS A 27 8.03 -22.82 1.17
CA HIS A 27 8.51 -21.76 2.05
C HIS A 27 7.65 -20.50 1.95
N TYR A 28 7.28 -20.07 0.74
CA TYR A 28 6.46 -18.87 0.56
C TYR A 28 5.07 -18.99 1.25
N TYR A 29 4.35 -20.09 1.00
CA TYR A 29 3.05 -20.31 1.63
C TYR A 29 3.15 -20.63 3.12
N GLY A 30 4.22 -21.33 3.55
CA GLY A 30 4.52 -21.56 4.95
C GLY A 30 4.70 -20.26 5.73
N GLU A 31 5.38 -19.27 5.14
CA GLU A 31 5.50 -17.94 5.74
C GLU A 31 4.16 -17.21 5.87
N ILE A 32 3.25 -17.35 4.90
CA ILE A 32 1.89 -16.81 4.97
C ILE A 32 1.11 -17.46 6.12
N THR A 33 1.22 -18.79 6.28
CA THR A 33 0.64 -19.50 7.45
C THR A 33 1.24 -18.99 8.76
N GLY A 34 2.54 -18.74 8.80
CA GLY A 34 3.20 -18.16 9.96
C GLY A 34 2.65 -16.77 10.33
N ILE A 35 2.34 -15.93 9.34
CA ILE A 35 1.69 -14.61 9.55
C ILE A 35 0.29 -14.80 10.12
N ASP A 36 -0.52 -15.69 9.57
CA ASP A 36 -1.88 -15.98 10.07
C ASP A 36 -1.85 -16.44 11.53
N ARG A 37 -0.96 -17.39 11.85
CA ARG A 37 -0.74 -17.87 13.22
C ARG A 37 -0.27 -16.76 14.16
N ALA A 38 0.61 -15.87 13.71
CA ALA A 38 1.05 -14.72 14.50
C ALA A 38 -0.08 -13.72 14.75
N MET A 39 -0.95 -13.48 13.75
CA MET A 39 -2.16 -12.68 13.90
C MET A 39 -3.13 -13.32 14.89
N GLY A 40 -3.32 -14.64 14.84
CA GLY A 40 -4.10 -15.40 15.81
C GLY A 40 -3.59 -15.22 17.24
N LYS A 41 -2.26 -15.23 17.43
CA LYS A 41 -1.63 -14.94 18.74
C LYS A 41 -1.92 -13.52 19.21
N LEU A 42 -1.75 -12.51 18.35
CA LEU A 42 -2.06 -11.10 18.68
C LEU A 42 -3.52 -10.97 19.13
N ARG A 43 -4.46 -11.49 18.35
CA ARG A 43 -5.90 -11.41 18.64
C ARG A 43 -6.27 -12.14 19.92
N LYS A 44 -5.64 -13.29 20.20
CA LYS A 44 -5.82 -14.02 21.48
C LYS A 44 -5.34 -13.18 22.66
N GLU A 45 -4.19 -12.52 22.54
CA GLU A 45 -3.63 -11.69 23.61
C GLU A 45 -4.49 -10.45 23.89
N LEU A 46 -4.98 -9.76 22.85
CA LEU A 46 -5.91 -8.64 23.02
C LEU A 46 -7.16 -9.04 23.82
N ARG A 47 -7.67 -10.26 23.61
CA ARG A 47 -8.78 -10.83 24.39
C ARG A 47 -8.39 -11.15 25.82
N ALA A 48 -7.23 -11.77 26.03
CA ALA A 48 -6.73 -12.09 27.37
C ALA A 48 -6.52 -10.83 28.23
N LEU A 49 -6.06 -9.74 27.62
CA LEU A 49 -5.89 -8.43 28.25
C LEU A 49 -7.22 -7.68 28.47
N GLY A 50 -8.34 -8.17 27.94
CA GLY A 50 -9.66 -7.53 28.06
C GLY A 50 -9.82 -6.25 27.23
N ILE A 51 -8.92 -5.94 26.30
CA ILE A 51 -8.93 -4.70 25.50
C ILE A 51 -9.44 -4.88 24.07
N HIS A 52 -9.75 -6.12 23.65
CA HIS A 52 -10.08 -6.42 22.26
C HIS A 52 -11.31 -5.69 21.73
N GLU A 53 -12.34 -5.46 22.56
CA GLU A 53 -13.61 -4.86 22.14
C GLU A 53 -13.39 -3.49 21.51
N ASN A 54 -12.55 -2.65 22.14
CA ASN A 54 -12.27 -1.30 21.68
C ASN A 54 -10.85 -1.15 21.10
N THR A 55 -10.34 -2.20 20.46
CA THR A 55 -9.09 -2.16 19.70
C THR A 55 -9.42 -2.28 18.21
N LEU A 56 -8.96 -1.31 17.41
CA LEU A 56 -8.99 -1.41 15.95
C LEU A 56 -7.76 -2.18 15.46
N VAL A 57 -7.99 -3.33 14.84
CA VAL A 57 -6.97 -4.12 14.14
C VAL A 57 -7.14 -3.90 12.65
N TRP A 58 -6.16 -3.26 12.00
CA TRP A 58 -6.11 -3.05 10.55
C TRP A 58 -4.98 -3.87 9.95
N TYR A 59 -5.33 -4.91 9.20
CA TYR A 59 -4.39 -5.71 8.43
C TYR A 59 -4.42 -5.27 6.97
N CYS A 60 -3.26 -5.07 6.35
CA CYS A 60 -3.11 -4.96 4.90
C CYS A 60 -1.71 -5.38 4.45
N SER A 61 -1.56 -5.73 3.17
CA SER A 61 -0.23 -5.86 2.55
C SER A 61 0.31 -4.48 2.14
N ASP A 62 1.63 -4.36 2.02
CA ASP A 62 2.31 -3.12 1.62
C ASP A 62 2.28 -2.88 0.10
N ASN A 63 2.28 -3.95 -0.68
CA ASN A 63 2.24 -3.95 -2.14
C ASN A 63 1.67 -5.27 -2.69
N GLY A 64 1.41 -5.30 -3.99
CA GLY A 64 1.00 -6.52 -4.68
C GLY A 64 2.05 -7.65 -4.66
N GLY A 65 1.63 -8.83 -5.11
CA GLY A 65 2.42 -10.06 -5.05
C GLY A 65 3.67 -10.06 -5.93
N VAL A 66 4.68 -10.86 -5.59
CA VAL A 66 5.90 -11.01 -6.40
C VAL A 66 5.64 -12.00 -7.54
N LYS A 67 6.05 -11.63 -8.75
CA LYS A 67 5.90 -12.47 -9.95
C LYS A 67 6.46 -13.87 -9.72
N GLY A 68 5.66 -14.89 -10.02
CA GLY A 68 6.02 -16.31 -9.88
C GLY A 68 5.74 -16.93 -8.51
N PHE A 69 5.32 -16.12 -7.52
CA PHE A 69 4.90 -16.61 -6.19
C PHE A 69 3.41 -16.34 -5.94
N SER A 70 2.96 -15.11 -6.16
CA SER A 70 1.57 -14.72 -5.92
C SER A 70 1.16 -13.59 -6.86
N ALA A 71 -0.12 -13.59 -7.24
CA ALA A 71 -0.80 -12.43 -7.77
C ALA A 71 -1.87 -12.02 -6.75
N THR A 72 -1.87 -10.76 -6.32
CA THR A 72 -2.88 -10.23 -5.38
C THR A 72 -4.21 -9.89 -6.05
N GLY A 73 -4.35 -10.23 -7.34
CA GLY A 73 -5.50 -9.99 -8.22
C GLY A 73 -5.22 -8.87 -9.22
N GLY A 74 -5.57 -9.07 -10.49
CA GLY A 74 -5.33 -8.10 -11.56
C GLY A 74 -4.04 -8.32 -12.34
N ARG A 75 -3.69 -7.37 -13.22
CA ARG A 75 -2.50 -7.42 -14.07
C ARG A 75 -1.28 -6.88 -13.34
N GLY A 76 -0.09 -7.37 -13.69
CA GLY A 76 1.16 -6.93 -13.10
C GLY A 76 1.41 -7.52 -11.70
N ASN A 77 2.48 -7.05 -11.06
CA ASN A 77 3.04 -7.59 -9.82
C ASN A 77 3.69 -6.44 -9.00
N LYS A 78 4.30 -6.78 -7.85
CA LYS A 78 5.12 -5.88 -7.03
C LYS A 78 5.97 -4.93 -7.88
N GLY A 79 5.85 -3.64 -7.59
CA GLY A 79 6.61 -2.59 -8.27
C GLY A 79 6.02 -2.17 -9.62
N GLN A 80 4.76 -2.49 -9.90
CA GLN A 80 4.03 -2.04 -11.09
C GLN A 80 2.72 -1.35 -10.65
N ILE A 81 2.26 -0.36 -11.42
CA ILE A 81 1.06 0.46 -11.11
C ILE A 81 -0.26 -0.19 -11.59
N TYR A 82 -0.18 -1.39 -12.17
CA TYR A 82 -1.34 -2.22 -12.49
C TYR A 82 -1.95 -2.84 -11.21
N GLU A 83 -3.18 -3.35 -11.29
CA GLU A 83 -3.93 -3.86 -10.14
C GLU A 83 -3.18 -4.94 -9.35
N GLY A 84 -2.46 -5.85 -10.01
CA GLY A 84 -1.66 -6.89 -9.36
C GLY A 84 -0.45 -6.37 -8.59
N GLY A 85 -0.08 -5.09 -8.76
CA GLY A 85 0.94 -4.42 -7.96
C GLY A 85 0.39 -3.49 -6.87
N LEU A 86 -0.87 -3.05 -6.98
CA LEU A 86 -1.49 -2.06 -6.07
C LEU A 86 -2.62 -2.63 -5.21
N ARG A 87 -3.46 -3.51 -5.77
CA ARG A 87 -4.59 -4.12 -5.08
C ARG A 87 -4.07 -5.19 -4.13
N VAL A 88 -4.36 -5.01 -2.85
CA VAL A 88 -3.86 -5.84 -1.76
C VAL A 88 -5.00 -6.32 -0.87
N PRO A 89 -4.84 -7.47 -0.19
CA PRO A 89 -5.78 -7.86 0.87
C PRO A 89 -5.75 -6.82 1.99
N ALA A 90 -6.94 -6.45 2.49
CA ALA A 90 -7.09 -5.60 3.66
C ALA A 90 -8.31 -6.05 4.49
N VAL A 91 -8.18 -6.02 5.82
CA VAL A 91 -9.23 -6.38 6.78
C VAL A 91 -9.15 -5.41 7.95
N ILE A 92 -10.31 -4.91 8.40
CA ILE A 92 -10.44 -4.13 9.63
C ILE A 92 -11.35 -4.90 10.59
N GLU A 93 -10.89 -5.09 11.82
CA GLU A 93 -11.66 -5.64 12.94
C GLU A 93 -11.70 -4.59 14.05
N TRP A 94 -12.90 -4.19 14.49
CA TRP A 94 -13.09 -3.29 15.63
C TRP A 94 -14.45 -3.61 16.28
N PRO A 95 -14.53 -4.55 17.23
CA PRO A 95 -15.80 -5.10 17.71
C PRO A 95 -16.79 -4.06 18.25
N ALA A 96 -16.30 -3.03 18.94
CA ALA A 96 -17.12 -1.95 19.48
C ALA A 96 -17.82 -1.08 18.41
N ARG A 97 -17.40 -1.16 17.15
CA ARG A 97 -17.95 -0.33 16.06
C ARG A 97 -18.42 -1.13 14.85
N ILE A 98 -17.68 -2.16 14.46
CA ILE A 98 -18.00 -3.10 13.38
C ILE A 98 -18.61 -4.35 14.03
N THR A 99 -19.93 -4.33 14.23
CA THR A 99 -20.66 -5.36 14.98
C THR A 99 -21.13 -6.54 14.12
N LYS A 100 -21.04 -6.43 12.80
CA LYS A 100 -21.36 -7.49 11.83
C LYS A 100 -20.31 -7.54 10.73
N PRO A 101 -20.04 -8.71 10.12
CA PRO A 101 -19.17 -8.79 8.96
C PRO A 101 -19.75 -7.97 7.79
N VAL A 102 -18.91 -7.14 7.17
CA VAL A 102 -19.26 -6.33 6.00
C VAL A 102 -18.15 -6.45 4.97
N ARG A 103 -18.54 -6.45 3.69
CA ARG A 103 -17.63 -6.27 2.55
C ARG A 103 -18.02 -4.99 1.82
N THR A 104 -17.02 -4.24 1.37
CA THR A 104 -17.22 -3.05 0.53
C THR A 104 -16.38 -3.14 -0.73
N ASP A 105 -16.91 -2.59 -1.82
CA ASP A 105 -16.19 -2.40 -3.09
C ASP A 105 -15.76 -0.93 -3.27
N VAL A 106 -15.96 -0.07 -2.26
CA VAL A 106 -15.45 1.31 -2.25
C VAL A 106 -13.91 1.26 -2.18
N PRO A 107 -13.18 1.89 -3.11
CA PRO A 107 -11.72 1.89 -3.04
C PRO A 107 -11.17 2.62 -1.83
N ALA A 108 -10.16 2.03 -1.22
CA ALA A 108 -9.38 2.59 -0.14
C ALA A 108 -7.89 2.47 -0.45
N GLY A 109 -7.10 3.43 0.02
CA GLY A 109 -5.65 3.42 -0.05
C GLY A 109 -5.01 3.50 1.34
N THR A 110 -3.75 3.09 1.46
CA THR A 110 -3.00 3.25 2.72
C THR A 110 -2.87 4.71 3.14
N VAL A 111 -2.94 5.65 2.19
CA VAL A 111 -3.03 7.10 2.42
C VAL A 111 -4.24 7.52 3.25
N ASP A 112 -5.29 6.69 3.31
CA ASP A 112 -6.51 6.95 4.08
C ASP A 112 -6.36 6.58 5.56
N ILE A 113 -5.36 5.76 5.93
CA ILE A 113 -5.16 5.30 7.31
C ILE A 113 -4.94 6.50 8.23
N TYR A 114 -4.05 7.41 7.85
CA TYR A 114 -3.72 8.58 8.66
C TYR A 114 -4.93 9.47 8.97
N PRO A 115 -5.69 10.01 7.99
CA PRO A 115 -6.88 10.82 8.28
C PRO A 115 -7.98 10.02 9.02
N THR A 116 -8.11 8.71 8.77
CA THR A 116 -9.05 7.86 9.49
C THR A 116 -8.71 7.80 10.99
N LEU A 117 -7.44 7.59 11.32
CA LEU A 117 -6.98 7.53 12.71
C LEU A 117 -7.15 8.89 13.41
N LEU A 118 -6.84 10.00 12.74
CA LEU A 118 -7.07 11.35 13.29
C LEU A 118 -8.54 11.57 13.69
N GLU A 119 -9.47 11.17 12.83
CA GLU A 119 -10.90 11.28 13.12
C GLU A 119 -11.32 10.34 14.27
N ILE A 120 -10.84 9.09 14.28
CA ILE A 120 -11.15 8.11 15.34
C ILE A 120 -10.73 8.62 16.72
N VAL A 121 -9.53 9.20 16.83
CA VAL A 121 -9.02 9.70 18.12
C VAL A 121 -9.48 11.13 18.43
N GLY A 122 -10.21 11.77 17.51
CA GLY A 122 -10.72 13.13 17.68
C GLY A 122 -9.64 14.21 17.74
N THR A 123 -8.47 13.96 17.16
CA THR A 123 -7.33 14.90 17.20
C THR A 123 -7.17 15.68 15.90
N ARG A 124 -6.67 16.91 16.02
CA ARG A 124 -6.32 17.76 14.88
C ARG A 124 -4.90 18.27 15.11
N PRO A 125 -3.93 17.95 14.25
CA PRO A 125 -2.60 18.51 14.39
C PRO A 125 -2.66 20.03 14.21
N PRO A 126 -1.84 20.81 14.95
CA PRO A 126 -1.80 22.28 14.82
C PRO A 126 -1.53 22.75 13.39
N THR A 127 -0.73 21.97 12.65
CA THR A 127 -0.43 22.19 11.24
C THR A 127 -0.72 20.90 10.48
N GLN A 128 -1.73 20.92 9.61
CA GLN A 128 -2.06 19.80 8.75
C GLN A 128 -1.44 20.01 7.37
N ARG A 129 -0.56 19.11 6.96
CA ARG A 129 -0.04 19.04 5.59
C ARG A 129 -1.13 18.55 4.63
N PRO A 130 -1.05 18.84 3.33
CA PRO A 130 -2.00 18.29 2.36
C PRO A 130 -2.09 16.77 2.49
N LEU A 131 -3.31 16.26 2.49
CA LEU A 131 -3.58 14.82 2.55
C LEU A 131 -4.13 14.34 1.21
N ASP A 132 -3.49 13.33 0.65
CA ASP A 132 -4.01 12.63 -0.52
C ASP A 132 -5.21 11.75 -0.17
N GLY A 133 -5.17 11.12 1.02
CA GLY A 133 -6.26 10.29 1.53
C GLY A 133 -7.41 11.08 2.15
N LEU A 134 -8.45 10.33 2.53
CA LEU A 134 -9.62 10.79 3.27
C LEU A 134 -9.93 9.83 4.42
N SER A 135 -10.70 10.28 5.39
CA SER A 135 -11.13 9.40 6.48
C SER A 135 -12.12 8.35 5.98
N LEU A 136 -11.87 7.09 6.32
CA LEU A 136 -12.76 5.95 6.09
C LEU A 136 -13.75 5.76 7.24
N VAL A 137 -13.78 6.63 8.24
CA VAL A 137 -14.80 6.54 9.31
C VAL A 137 -16.23 6.49 8.74
N PRO A 138 -16.63 7.32 7.76
CA PRO A 138 -17.94 7.19 7.14
C PRO A 138 -18.14 5.85 6.43
N LEU A 139 -17.09 5.18 5.95
CA LEU A 139 -17.18 3.85 5.34
C LEU A 139 -17.35 2.77 6.41
N ILE A 140 -16.59 2.85 7.51
CA ILE A 140 -16.71 1.98 8.68
C ILE A 140 -18.11 2.07 9.29
N ASP A 141 -18.70 3.26 9.30
CA ASP A 141 -20.06 3.50 9.79
C ASP A 141 -21.16 3.18 8.77
N GLU A 142 -20.85 2.56 7.62
CA GLU A 142 -21.80 2.26 6.54
C GLU A 142 -22.52 3.51 5.97
N ARG A 143 -21.90 4.69 6.08
CA ARG A 143 -22.40 6.00 5.59
C ARG A 143 -21.72 6.47 4.29
N MET A 144 -20.86 5.66 3.68
CA MET A 144 -20.16 5.97 2.44
C MET A 144 -20.40 4.89 1.39
N ALA A 145 -21.24 5.20 0.38
CA ALA A 145 -21.53 4.28 -0.72
C ALA A 145 -20.56 4.40 -1.90
N ALA A 146 -19.87 5.53 -2.01
CA ALA A 146 -18.88 5.79 -3.06
C ALA A 146 -17.74 6.65 -2.51
N ARG A 147 -16.54 6.46 -3.06
CA ARG A 147 -15.38 7.26 -2.72
C ARG A 147 -15.53 8.66 -3.36
N PRO A 148 -15.52 9.76 -2.58
CA PRO A 148 -15.77 11.10 -3.13
C PRO A 148 -14.55 11.73 -3.83
N LYS A 149 -13.36 11.14 -3.68
CA LYS A 149 -12.10 11.65 -4.23
C LYS A 149 -11.32 10.50 -4.87
N ALA A 150 -10.88 10.68 -6.11
CA ALA A 150 -10.04 9.69 -6.79
C ALA A 150 -8.69 9.46 -6.08
N LEU A 151 -8.04 8.34 -6.40
CA LEU A 151 -6.72 7.97 -5.89
C LEU A 151 -5.66 8.13 -6.98
N GLY A 152 -4.58 8.84 -6.66
CA GLY A 152 -3.40 8.96 -7.50
C GLY A 152 -2.30 7.98 -7.09
N PHE A 153 -1.62 7.41 -8.08
CA PHE A 153 -0.44 6.57 -7.89
C PHE A 153 0.66 7.03 -8.83
N TRP A 154 1.90 7.09 -8.35
CA TRP A 154 3.04 7.46 -9.18
C TRP A 154 4.28 6.66 -8.79
N GLN A 155 4.80 5.92 -9.76
CA GLN A 155 6.10 5.27 -9.68
C GLN A 155 7.13 6.16 -10.37
N TYR A 156 7.79 7.01 -9.57
CA TYR A 156 8.94 7.77 -10.01
C TYR A 156 10.17 6.85 -10.19
N PRO A 157 11.00 7.02 -11.24
CA PRO A 157 12.19 6.19 -11.47
C PRO A 157 13.34 6.51 -10.50
N ALA A 158 13.11 6.33 -9.21
CA ALA A 158 14.15 6.39 -8.18
C ALA A 158 14.78 5.01 -7.95
N PRO A 159 16.12 4.92 -7.76
CA PRO A 159 16.73 3.70 -7.30
C PRO A 159 16.24 3.35 -5.89
N GLY A 160 16.00 2.06 -5.64
CA GLY A 160 15.65 1.60 -4.30
C GLY A 160 16.81 1.77 -3.32
N THR A 161 16.49 2.06 -2.06
CA THR A 161 17.49 2.10 -0.98
C THR A 161 17.71 0.70 -0.44
N ARG A 162 18.92 0.14 -0.64
CA ARG A 162 19.27 -1.17 -0.10
C ARG A 162 19.27 -1.12 1.42
N THR A 163 18.42 -1.95 2.03
CA THR A 163 18.40 -2.14 3.49
C THR A 163 18.77 -3.60 3.79
N PRO A 164 19.89 -3.88 4.47
CA PRO A 164 20.33 -5.26 4.77
C PRO A 164 19.52 -5.85 5.94
N SER A 165 18.20 -5.98 5.79
CA SER A 165 17.28 -6.29 6.89
C SER A 165 17.62 -7.58 7.65
N LYS A 166 18.08 -8.63 6.96
CA LYS A 166 18.51 -9.89 7.61
C LYS A 166 19.65 -9.66 8.60
N GLN A 167 20.65 -8.87 8.20
CA GLN A 167 21.79 -8.53 9.05
C GLN A 167 21.33 -7.68 10.23
N VAL A 168 20.58 -6.60 9.97
CA VAL A 168 20.06 -5.69 11.00
C VAL A 168 19.23 -6.43 12.04
N MET A 169 18.33 -7.33 11.62
CA MET A 169 17.50 -8.11 12.54
C MET A 169 18.31 -9.14 13.33
N SER A 170 19.35 -9.73 12.73
CA SER A 170 20.23 -10.69 13.43
C SER A 170 21.05 -9.99 14.50
N ASP A 171 21.59 -8.81 14.19
CA ASP A 171 22.35 -7.99 15.13
C ASP A 171 21.45 -7.47 16.28
N LEU A 172 20.23 -7.04 15.95
CA LEU A 172 19.23 -6.63 16.94
C LEU A 172 18.88 -7.77 17.89
N LEU A 173 18.62 -8.97 17.38
CA LEU A 173 18.31 -10.13 18.21
C LEU A 173 19.48 -10.50 19.13
N ALA A 174 20.71 -10.46 18.60
CA ALA A 174 21.91 -10.77 19.37
C ALA A 174 22.17 -9.74 20.49
N ALA A 175 21.87 -8.45 20.25
CA ALA A 175 21.94 -7.40 21.26
C ALA A 175 20.85 -7.57 22.33
N GLN A 176 19.59 -7.76 21.91
CA GLN A 176 18.47 -7.97 22.83
C GLN A 176 18.67 -9.18 23.74
N ALA A 177 19.24 -10.28 23.22
CA ALA A 177 19.57 -11.46 24.02
C ALA A 177 20.60 -11.19 25.13
N LYS A 178 21.39 -10.12 25.02
CA LYS A 178 22.37 -9.66 26.01
C LYS A 178 21.82 -8.55 26.92
N GLY A 179 20.59 -8.08 26.67
CA GLY A 179 20.04 -6.89 27.33
C GLY A 179 20.58 -5.57 26.78
N ASP A 180 21.25 -5.59 25.62
CA ASP A 180 21.80 -4.41 24.95
C ASP A 180 20.79 -3.81 23.97
N GLU A 181 20.85 -2.50 23.75
CA GLU A 181 20.14 -1.81 22.67
C GLU A 181 21.06 -1.59 21.46
N VAL A 182 20.56 -1.81 20.25
CA VAL A 182 21.28 -1.44 19.02
C VAL A 182 21.08 0.06 18.77
N GLY A 183 22.05 0.86 19.21
CA GLY A 183 22.04 2.32 19.12
C GLY A 183 22.61 2.91 17.82
N ASP A 184 22.49 2.24 16.67
CA ASP A 184 23.01 2.80 15.41
C ASP A 184 22.14 3.96 14.93
N ARG A 185 22.50 5.16 15.38
CA ARG A 185 21.85 6.42 15.00
C ARG A 185 22.11 6.80 13.54
N THR A 186 23.05 6.15 12.84
CA THR A 186 23.28 6.42 11.41
C THR A 186 22.13 5.92 10.53
N MET A 187 21.32 4.99 11.05
CA MET A 187 20.08 4.53 10.42
C MET A 187 18.92 5.53 10.60
N LEU A 188 19.08 6.56 11.44
CA LEU A 188 18.09 7.62 11.58
C LEU A 188 18.26 8.63 10.45
N PHE A 189 17.20 8.84 9.68
CA PHE A 189 17.12 9.92 8.68
C PHE A 189 16.94 11.28 9.38
N ALA A 190 17.93 11.71 10.17
CA ALA A 190 17.88 12.95 10.95
C ALA A 190 17.75 14.22 10.10
N ASP A 191 18.07 14.12 8.81
CA ASP A 191 17.89 15.17 7.82
C ASP A 191 16.71 14.92 6.87
N ALA A 192 15.77 14.04 7.20
CA ALA A 192 14.58 13.76 6.39
C ALA A 192 13.76 15.02 6.06
N ALA A 193 13.79 16.04 6.93
CA ALA A 193 13.12 17.32 6.69
C ALA A 193 13.90 18.25 5.73
N LYS A 194 15.13 17.91 5.35
CA LYS A 194 15.95 18.73 4.44
C LYS A 194 15.75 18.28 3.01
N ILE A 195 14.94 19.04 2.27
CA ILE A 195 14.69 18.80 0.85
C ILE A 195 15.89 19.29 0.05
N LYS A 196 16.73 18.33 -0.39
CA LYS A 196 17.97 18.60 -1.14
C LYS A 196 17.81 18.49 -2.66
N ARG A 197 16.78 17.76 -3.10
CA ARG A 197 16.49 17.52 -4.52
C ARG A 197 15.32 18.37 -4.96
N GLN A 198 15.43 18.93 -6.17
CA GLN A 198 14.34 19.59 -6.86
C GLN A 198 13.93 18.73 -8.05
N TYR A 199 12.64 18.70 -8.33
CA TYR A 199 12.00 17.92 -9.37
C TYR A 199 11.40 18.86 -10.43
N PRO A 200 11.49 18.51 -11.73
CA PRO A 200 10.84 19.26 -12.79
C PRO A 200 9.34 19.41 -12.54
N THR A 201 8.78 20.58 -12.85
CA THR A 201 7.36 20.89 -12.65
C THR A 201 6.52 20.71 -13.91
N ASP A 202 7.18 20.42 -15.04
CA ASP A 202 6.64 20.30 -16.39
C ASP A 202 6.82 18.89 -16.99
N SER A 203 7.49 17.98 -16.28
CA SER A 203 7.62 16.56 -16.66
C SER A 203 7.34 15.62 -15.47
N TYR A 204 6.79 14.44 -15.77
CA TYR A 204 6.34 13.48 -14.75
C TYR A 204 6.80 12.06 -15.12
N GLU A 205 8.11 11.84 -15.09
CA GLU A 205 8.73 10.58 -15.51
C GLU A 205 8.12 9.34 -14.83
N GLY A 206 8.08 8.24 -15.59
CA GLY A 206 7.66 6.93 -15.08
C GLY A 206 6.20 6.60 -15.35
N HIS A 207 5.63 5.76 -14.47
CA HIS A 207 4.26 5.26 -14.61
C HIS A 207 3.38 5.89 -13.52
N ALA A 208 2.35 6.61 -13.93
CA ALA A 208 1.32 7.14 -13.03
C ALA A 208 -0.06 6.57 -13.37
N ALA A 209 -0.96 6.55 -12.39
CA ALA A 209 -2.35 6.20 -12.59
C ALA A 209 -3.30 7.06 -11.75
N TRP A 210 -4.51 7.22 -12.27
CA TRP A 210 -5.62 7.92 -11.63
C TRP A 210 -6.82 7.00 -11.55
N LEU A 211 -7.22 6.62 -10.33
CA LEU A 211 -8.34 5.75 -10.05
C LEU A 211 -9.55 6.60 -9.62
N ASP A 212 -10.44 6.85 -10.58
CA ASP A 212 -11.75 7.45 -10.36
C ASP A 212 -12.82 6.37 -10.60
N TRP A 213 -13.19 5.68 -9.51
CA TRP A 213 -13.88 4.40 -9.56
C TRP A 213 -15.19 4.43 -10.38
N PRO A 214 -15.42 3.46 -11.29
CA PRO A 214 -14.64 2.24 -11.54
C PRO A 214 -13.55 2.37 -12.61
N TRP A 215 -13.22 3.59 -13.04
CA TRP A 215 -12.28 3.84 -14.12
C TRP A 215 -10.87 4.09 -13.60
N LYS A 216 -9.89 3.52 -14.29
CA LYS A 216 -8.47 3.74 -14.01
C LYS A 216 -7.77 4.19 -15.27
N LEU A 217 -7.23 5.41 -15.24
CA LEU A 217 -6.40 5.98 -16.30
C LEU A 217 -4.93 5.74 -15.96
N HIS A 218 -4.15 5.25 -16.91
CA HIS A 218 -2.70 5.16 -16.80
C HIS A 218 -2.04 6.20 -17.70
N ARG A 219 -0.97 6.81 -17.19
CA ARG A 219 -0.01 7.62 -17.94
C ARG A 219 1.34 6.92 -17.84
N ILE A 220 1.85 6.44 -18.96
CA ILE A 220 3.10 5.67 -19.02
C ILE A 220 4.09 6.47 -19.86
N GLU A 221 5.11 7.02 -19.23
CA GLU A 221 6.18 7.74 -19.91
C GLU A 221 7.39 6.81 -20.12
N SER A 222 7.70 6.58 -21.39
CA SER A 222 8.90 5.86 -21.83
C SER A 222 10.15 6.71 -21.63
N LYS A 223 11.33 6.07 -21.65
CA LYS A 223 12.62 6.75 -21.47
C LYS A 223 12.93 7.79 -22.55
N ASP A 224 12.29 7.68 -23.72
CA ASP A 224 12.41 8.62 -24.84
C ASP A 224 11.43 9.81 -24.73
N GLY A 225 10.65 9.89 -23.63
CA GLY A 225 9.64 10.92 -23.40
C GLY A 225 8.28 10.63 -24.04
N THR A 226 8.12 9.50 -24.73
CA THR A 226 6.82 9.11 -25.30
C THR A 226 5.83 8.78 -24.20
N VAL A 227 4.68 9.45 -24.18
CA VAL A 227 3.60 9.21 -23.22
C VAL A 227 2.50 8.37 -23.85
N ASN A 228 2.30 7.16 -23.33
CA ASN A 228 1.14 6.32 -23.63
C ASN A 228 0.03 6.52 -22.59
N ILE A 229 -1.22 6.55 -23.05
CA ILE A 229 -2.40 6.65 -22.20
C ILE A 229 -3.24 5.40 -22.39
N GLU A 230 -3.61 4.77 -21.27
CA GLU A 230 -4.50 3.61 -21.24
C GLU A 230 -5.66 3.91 -20.29
N LEU A 231 -6.84 3.36 -20.58
CA LEU A 231 -8.02 3.52 -19.73
C LEU A 231 -8.76 2.19 -19.58
N TYR A 232 -8.99 1.78 -18.34
CA TYR A 232 -9.68 0.53 -18.02
C TYR A 232 -10.88 0.77 -17.10
N ASN A 233 -11.93 -0.04 -17.27
CA ASN A 233 -13.03 -0.13 -16.30
C ASN A 233 -12.82 -1.37 -15.44
N LEU A 234 -12.43 -1.18 -14.17
CA LEU A 234 -12.00 -2.28 -13.31
C LEU A 234 -13.13 -3.19 -12.83
N THR A 235 -14.39 -2.74 -12.92
CA THR A 235 -15.54 -3.62 -12.64
C THR A 235 -15.85 -4.56 -13.80
N ALA A 236 -15.55 -4.15 -15.03
CA ALA A 236 -15.74 -4.95 -16.23
C ALA A 236 -14.47 -5.75 -16.62
N ASP A 237 -13.29 -5.24 -16.27
CA ASP A 237 -11.99 -5.77 -16.67
C ASP A 237 -10.95 -5.52 -15.56
N SER A 238 -11.00 -6.34 -14.51
CA SER A 238 -10.04 -6.28 -13.39
C SER A 238 -8.62 -6.65 -13.80
N GLN A 239 -8.43 -7.22 -14.99
CA GLN A 239 -7.13 -7.61 -15.53
C GLN A 239 -6.50 -6.52 -16.39
N GLU A 240 -7.12 -5.33 -16.53
CA GLU A 240 -6.59 -4.21 -17.31
C GLU A 240 -6.09 -4.70 -18.70
N SER A 241 -6.93 -5.48 -19.36
CA SER A 241 -6.62 -6.24 -20.57
C SER A 241 -7.21 -5.62 -21.83
N LYS A 242 -8.25 -4.79 -21.69
CA LYS A 242 -8.99 -4.15 -22.77
C LYS A 242 -8.97 -2.64 -22.60
N ASP A 243 -8.04 -1.99 -23.30
CA ASP A 243 -7.95 -0.53 -23.30
C ASP A 243 -9.17 0.10 -23.99
N GLU A 244 -9.87 0.96 -23.25
CA GLU A 244 -11.05 1.71 -23.69
C GLU A 244 -10.71 3.18 -24.02
N SER A 245 -9.43 3.59 -23.98
CA SER A 245 -8.98 4.98 -24.17
C SER A 245 -9.51 5.60 -25.46
N ALA A 246 -9.40 4.88 -26.59
CA ALA A 246 -9.89 5.33 -27.90
C ALA A 246 -11.43 5.44 -27.98
N ARG A 247 -12.16 4.71 -27.13
CA ARG A 247 -13.62 4.68 -27.10
C ARG A 247 -14.22 5.67 -26.12
N GLN A 248 -13.40 6.24 -25.23
CA GLN A 248 -13.82 7.13 -24.15
C GLN A 248 -12.99 8.44 -24.13
N PRO A 249 -12.86 9.17 -25.26
CA PRO A 249 -11.94 10.30 -25.38
C PRO A 249 -12.22 11.44 -24.39
N ASP A 250 -13.49 11.74 -24.11
CA ASP A 250 -13.87 12.78 -23.15
C ASP A 250 -13.50 12.42 -21.71
N ARG A 251 -13.65 11.14 -21.35
CA ARG A 251 -13.23 10.62 -20.04
C ARG A 251 -11.73 10.67 -19.88
N VAL A 252 -11.00 10.23 -20.92
CA VAL A 252 -9.53 10.33 -20.94
C VAL A 252 -9.10 11.77 -20.73
N LYS A 253 -9.71 12.72 -21.45
CA LYS A 253 -9.40 14.15 -21.31
C LYS A 253 -9.62 14.66 -19.88
N SER A 254 -10.78 14.34 -19.27
CA SER A 254 -11.10 14.75 -17.90
C SER A 254 -10.16 14.13 -16.87
N MET A 255 -10.03 12.80 -16.88
CA MET A 255 -9.20 12.09 -15.91
C MET A 255 -7.71 12.44 -16.04
N ARG A 256 -7.23 12.72 -17.27
CA ARG A 256 -5.86 13.16 -17.49
C ARG A 256 -5.62 14.53 -16.89
N ALA A 257 -6.56 15.47 -17.08
CA ALA A 257 -6.45 16.78 -16.46
C ALA A 257 -6.42 16.69 -14.92
N ASP A 258 -7.16 15.75 -14.34
CA ASP A 258 -7.17 15.51 -12.89
C ASP A 258 -5.84 14.90 -12.41
N LEU A 259 -5.34 13.90 -13.14
CA LEU A 259 -4.04 13.30 -12.90
C LEU A 259 -2.90 14.33 -12.97
N ASP A 260 -2.89 15.17 -13.99
CA ASP A 260 -1.87 16.21 -14.19
C ASP A 260 -1.90 17.24 -13.04
N ARG A 261 -3.09 17.63 -12.55
CA ARG A 261 -3.22 18.50 -11.37
C ARG A 261 -2.70 17.83 -10.11
N TRP A 262 -2.97 16.53 -9.92
CA TRP A 262 -2.47 15.79 -8.77
C TRP A 262 -0.94 15.63 -8.84
N LEU A 263 -0.37 15.27 -10.00
CA LEU A 263 1.08 15.19 -10.19
C LEU A 263 1.78 16.53 -9.92
N ALA A 264 1.21 17.65 -10.40
CA ALA A 264 1.71 18.97 -10.09
C ALA A 264 1.69 19.27 -8.57
N SER A 265 0.65 18.84 -7.86
CA SER A 265 0.57 18.95 -6.40
C SER A 265 1.64 18.11 -5.70
N VAL A 266 1.82 16.85 -6.10
CA VAL A 266 2.84 15.96 -5.53
C VAL A 266 4.25 16.54 -5.75
N THR A 267 4.53 17.03 -6.96
CA THR A 267 5.81 17.68 -7.27
C THR A 267 6.02 18.95 -6.44
N ALA A 268 4.98 19.75 -6.21
CA ALA A 268 5.05 20.91 -5.31
C ALA A 268 5.45 20.51 -3.89
N SER A 269 4.85 19.43 -3.35
CA SER A 269 5.23 18.88 -2.05
C SER A 269 6.68 18.37 -2.04
N LEU A 270 7.08 17.61 -3.06
CA LEU A 270 8.46 17.10 -3.20
C LEU A 270 9.50 18.22 -3.25
N ASN A 271 9.13 19.38 -3.81
CA ASN A 271 9.97 20.57 -3.88
C ASN A 271 9.89 21.47 -2.63
N GLY A 272 9.13 21.06 -1.61
CA GLY A 272 9.09 21.73 -0.31
C GLY A 272 8.04 22.81 -0.15
N LYS A 273 7.10 22.97 -1.08
CA LYS A 273 6.05 24.00 -0.95
C LYS A 273 5.12 23.77 0.23
N ASP A 274 4.98 22.53 0.65
CA ASP A 274 4.12 22.14 1.75
C ASP A 274 4.85 21.94 3.08
N TYR A 275 6.18 22.13 3.15
CA TYR A 275 7.00 21.78 4.34
C TYR A 275 7.62 22.99 5.03
#